data_AF-A0A2I0ISY8-F1
#
_entry.id   AF-A0A2I0ISY8-F1
#
_cell.length_a   1.000
_cell.length_b   1.000
_cell.length_c   1.000
_cell.angle_alpha   90.00
_cell.angle_beta   90.00
_cell.angle_gamma   90.00
#
_symmetry.space_group_name_H-M   'P 1'
#
loop_
_entity.id
_entity.type
_entity.pdbx_description
1 polymer ?
#
loop_
_entity_poly.entity_id
_entity_poly.type
_entity_poly.pdbx_seq_one_letter_code
_entity_poly.pdbx_strand_id
1 'polypeptide(L)'
;AQEGADVSGVLTVMTLGMFYAAVAKTAFKGETQQSLHHFWEMVAYIANTLIFILSGVVIAEGVLSHGDVLTRGSSWAYLILLYVLVQASRLIVVSVLFPLLRYFGYGLDWKEATILTWSGLRGAVALSLSLSVKRSSDSSTSLSSDTGTL
;
A
#
# COMPACT_ATOMS: atom_id res chain seq x y z
N ALA A 1 20.68 2.50 12.52
CA ALA A 1 20.01 3.81 12.76
C ALA A 1 18.49 3.69 12.90
N GLN A 2 17.81 2.81 12.14
CA GLN A 2 16.38 2.50 12.36
C GLN A 2 16.11 1.57 13.56
N GLU A 3 17.09 0.78 14.02
CA GLU A 3 16.91 -0.10 15.20
C GLU A 3 17.04 0.60 16.56
N GLY A 4 17.42 1.89 16.59
CA GLY A 4 17.64 2.62 17.85
C GLY A 4 16.49 3.56 18.26
N ALA A 5 15.62 3.90 17.32
CA ALA A 5 14.45 4.74 17.55
C ALA A 5 13.31 4.06 16.78
N ASP A 6 12.26 3.66 17.49
CA ASP A 6 11.09 2.93 16.98
C ASP A 6 10.28 3.81 15.99
N VAL A 7 10.85 4.12 14.82
CA VAL A 7 10.29 5.08 13.85
C VAL A 7 10.17 4.44 12.46
N SER A 8 9.05 4.70 11.80
CA SER A 8 8.77 4.20 10.45
C SER A 8 9.63 4.89 9.40
N GLY A 9 10.62 4.17 8.87
CA GLY A 9 11.52 4.69 7.82
C GLY A 9 10.78 5.14 6.55
N VAL A 10 9.70 4.45 6.17
CA VAL A 10 8.88 4.82 5.00
C VAL A 10 8.20 6.17 5.19
N LEU A 11 7.63 6.42 6.37
CA LEU A 11 7.01 7.70 6.69
C LEU A 11 8.05 8.83 6.73
N THR A 12 9.25 8.58 7.26
CA THR A 12 10.35 9.56 7.29
C THR A 12 10.78 9.99 5.89
N VAL A 13 10.91 9.04 4.95
CA VAL A 13 11.25 9.37 3.56
C VAL A 13 10.10 10.11 2.86
N MET A 14 8.86 9.74 3.15
CA MET A 14 7.67 10.42 2.62
C MET A 14 7.58 11.88 3.10
N THR A 15 7.80 12.14 4.38
CA THR A 15 7.78 13.51 4.94
C THR A 15 8.93 14.35 4.40
N LEU A 16 10.13 13.76 4.30
CA LEU A 16 11.28 14.42 3.67
C LEU A 16 11.00 14.78 2.21
N GLY A 17 10.41 13.87 1.44
CA GLY A 17 10.02 14.10 0.05
C GLY A 17 8.99 15.22 -0.10
N MET A 18 7.97 15.25 0.76
CA MET A 18 6.98 16.34 0.79
C MET A 18 7.62 17.69 1.11
N PHE A 19 8.51 17.75 2.09
CA PHE A 19 9.25 18.96 2.43
C PHE A 19 10.13 19.42 1.27
N TYR A 20 10.87 18.49 0.65
CA TYR A 20 11.72 18.79 -0.50
C TYR A 20 10.90 19.30 -1.69
N ALA A 21 9.74 18.71 -1.98
CA ALA A 21 8.86 19.18 -3.05
C ALA A 21 8.36 20.62 -2.80
N ALA A 22 8.01 20.95 -1.55
CA ALA A 22 7.59 22.30 -1.17
C ALA A 22 8.72 23.33 -1.33
N VAL A 23 9.93 23.00 -0.85
CA VAL A 23 11.10 23.88 -0.94
C VAL A 23 11.61 24.01 -2.37
N ALA A 24 11.68 22.91 -3.12
CA ALA A 24 12.12 22.90 -4.52
C ALA A 24 11.22 23.75 -5.41
N LYS A 25 9.89 23.74 -5.16
CA LYS A 25 8.93 24.60 -5.86
C LYS A 25 9.18 26.10 -5.63
N THR A 26 9.71 26.47 -4.48
CA THR A 26 10.07 27.88 -4.17
C THR A 26 11.47 28.27 -4.66
N ALA A 27 12.39 27.32 -4.77
CA ALA A 27 13.80 27.58 -5.08
C ALA A 27 14.14 27.49 -6.58
N PHE A 28 13.43 26.66 -7.35
CA PHE A 28 13.73 26.44 -8.77
C PHE A 28 12.60 26.94 -9.67
N LYS A 29 12.73 28.17 -10.20
CA LYS A 29 11.93 28.67 -11.33
C LYS A 29 12.72 28.43 -12.62
N GLY A 30 12.31 27.48 -13.46
CA GLY A 30 12.89 27.26 -14.79
C GLY A 30 12.59 25.90 -15.45
N GLU A 31 13.02 25.74 -16.71
CA GLU A 31 12.91 24.50 -17.53
C GLU A 31 13.45 23.24 -16.84
N THR A 32 14.36 23.41 -15.87
CA THR A 32 14.97 22.31 -15.10
C THR A 32 13.96 21.56 -14.22
N GLN A 33 12.87 22.21 -13.77
CA GLN A 33 11.80 21.55 -13.01
C GLN A 33 11.05 20.52 -13.86
N GLN A 34 10.80 20.82 -15.13
CA GLN A 34 10.12 19.93 -16.07
C GLN A 34 10.94 18.66 -16.31
N SER A 35 12.26 18.81 -16.50
CA SER A 35 13.17 17.67 -16.71
C SER A 35 13.25 16.77 -15.47
N LEU A 36 13.35 17.35 -14.27
CA LEU A 36 13.32 16.58 -13.03
C LEU A 36 11.97 15.89 -12.81
N HIS A 37 10.86 16.55 -13.14
CA HIS A 37 9.53 15.94 -13.05
C HIS A 37 9.44 14.69 -13.93
N HIS A 38 9.82 14.79 -15.21
CA HIS A 38 9.85 13.65 -16.11
C HIS A 38 10.81 12.55 -15.66
N PHE A 39 11.97 12.91 -15.11
CA PHE A 39 12.89 11.92 -14.52
C PHE A 39 12.22 11.14 -13.39
N TRP A 40 11.57 11.84 -12.45
CA TRP A 40 10.87 11.20 -11.33
C TRP A 40 9.64 10.40 -11.79
N GLU A 41 8.90 10.86 -12.81
CA GLU A 41 7.82 10.08 -13.43
C GLU A 41 8.33 8.76 -14.01
N MET A 42 9.46 8.79 -14.73
CA MET A 42 10.09 7.58 -15.28
C MET A 42 10.54 6.61 -14.19
N VAL A 43 11.17 7.12 -13.13
CA VAL A 43 11.57 6.30 -11.98
C VAL A 43 10.36 5.67 -11.29
N ALA A 44 9.30 6.44 -11.06
CA ALA A 44 8.06 5.94 -10.47
C ALA A 44 7.39 4.88 -11.35
N TYR A 45 7.41 5.07 -12.67
CA TYR A 45 6.89 4.10 -13.64
C TYR A 45 7.66 2.77 -13.60
N ILE A 46 9.00 2.83 -13.58
CA ILE A 46 9.86 1.64 -13.48
C ILE A 46 9.61 0.93 -12.14
N ALA A 47 9.56 1.66 -11.03
CA ALA A 47 9.30 1.10 -9.71
C ALA A 47 7.93 0.42 -9.61
N ASN A 48 6.87 1.05 -10.15
CA ASN A 48 5.54 0.45 -10.20
C ASN A 48 5.54 -0.84 -11.02
N THR A 49 6.15 -0.82 -12.19
CA THR A 49 6.27 -2.00 -13.06
C THR A 49 6.99 -3.14 -12.34
N LEU A 50 8.11 -2.84 -11.67
CA LEU A 50 8.88 -3.82 -10.90
C LEU A 50 8.04 -4.44 -9.77
N ILE A 51 7.33 -3.62 -8.99
CA ILE A 51 6.48 -4.11 -7.89
C ILE A 51 5.35 -5.00 -8.42
N PHE A 52 4.73 -4.64 -9.55
CA PHE A 52 3.69 -5.47 -10.16
C PHE A 52 4.25 -6.81 -10.65
N ILE A 53 5.40 -6.81 -11.33
CA ILE A 53 6.04 -8.06 -11.79
C ILE A 53 6.41 -8.95 -10.59
N LEU A 54 7.11 -8.39 -9.60
CA LEU A 54 7.52 -9.14 -8.40
C LEU A 54 6.32 -9.69 -7.63
N SER A 55 5.28 -8.88 -7.42
CA SER A 55 4.06 -9.34 -6.78
C SER A 55 3.37 -10.44 -7.58
N GLY A 56 3.31 -10.31 -8.91
CA GLY A 56 2.74 -11.33 -9.79
C GLY A 56 3.46 -12.67 -9.67
N VAL A 57 4.80 -12.65 -9.67
CA VAL A 57 5.62 -13.86 -9.48
C VAL A 57 5.38 -14.49 -8.12
N VAL A 58 5.37 -13.70 -7.03
CA VAL A 58 5.12 -14.23 -5.67
C VAL A 58 3.74 -14.86 -5.54
N ILE A 59 2.72 -14.25 -6.16
CA ILE A 59 1.37 -14.81 -6.17
C ILE A 59 1.33 -16.10 -6.99
N ALA A 60 1.97 -16.14 -8.18
CA ALA A 60 2.04 -17.32 -9.03
C ALA A 60 2.72 -18.49 -8.32
N GLU A 61 3.89 -18.28 -7.71
CA GLU A 61 4.59 -19.26 -6.88
C GLU A 61 3.73 -19.76 -5.72
N GLY A 62 3.03 -18.84 -5.03
CA GLY A 62 2.13 -19.18 -3.94
C GLY A 62 0.97 -20.10 -4.37
N VAL A 63 0.37 -19.80 -5.53
CA VAL A 63 -0.74 -20.59 -6.10
C VAL A 63 -0.27 -21.94 -6.65
N LEU A 64 0.88 -21.99 -7.32
CA LEU A 64 1.43 -23.24 -7.89
C LEU A 64 1.95 -24.19 -6.80
N SER A 65 2.59 -23.68 -5.74
CA SER A 65 3.09 -24.52 -4.63
C SER A 65 1.96 -25.10 -3.77
N HIS A 66 0.83 -24.43 -3.63
CA HIS A 66 -0.30 -24.86 -2.80
C HIS A 66 -1.45 -25.44 -3.65
N GLY A 67 -1.15 -26.23 -4.69
CA GLY A 67 -2.04 -26.68 -5.77
C GLY A 67 -3.45 -27.21 -5.43
N ASP A 68 -3.83 -27.30 -4.15
CA ASP A 68 -5.16 -27.66 -3.65
C ASP A 68 -6.05 -26.46 -3.24
N VAL A 69 -5.52 -25.23 -3.18
CA VAL A 69 -6.32 -24.05 -2.75
C VAL A 69 -7.41 -23.66 -3.75
N LEU A 70 -7.24 -23.95 -5.04
CA LEU A 70 -8.20 -23.61 -6.10
C LEU A 70 -9.32 -24.65 -6.26
N THR A 71 -9.10 -25.88 -5.82
CA THR A 71 -10.00 -27.03 -6.06
C THR A 71 -11.15 -27.10 -5.06
N ARG A 72 -11.06 -26.38 -3.92
CA ARG A 72 -12.13 -26.28 -2.93
C ARG A 72 -12.93 -24.99 -3.17
N GLY A 73 -14.19 -25.10 -3.57
CA GLY A 73 -15.09 -23.93 -3.73
C GLY A 73 -15.19 -23.00 -2.51
N SER A 74 -14.77 -23.47 -1.33
CA SER A 74 -14.64 -22.69 -0.10
C SER A 74 -13.58 -21.56 -0.17
N SER A 75 -12.52 -21.71 -0.96
CA SER A 75 -11.47 -20.68 -1.06
C SER A 75 -11.96 -19.45 -1.81
N TRP A 76 -12.74 -19.66 -2.87
CA TRP A 76 -13.41 -18.57 -3.60
C TRP A 76 -14.42 -17.84 -2.71
N ALA A 77 -15.17 -18.57 -1.89
CA ALA A 77 -16.06 -17.99 -0.90
C ALA A 77 -15.29 -17.13 0.11
N TYR A 78 -14.12 -17.57 0.58
CA TYR A 78 -13.28 -16.80 1.50
C TYR A 78 -12.71 -15.53 0.84
N LEU A 79 -12.29 -15.60 -0.42
CA LEU A 79 -11.83 -14.43 -1.19
C LEU A 79 -12.94 -13.39 -1.36
N ILE A 80 -14.15 -13.81 -1.70
CA ILE A 80 -15.32 -12.93 -1.84
C ILE A 80 -15.69 -12.34 -0.48
N LEU A 81 -15.72 -13.16 0.58
CA LEU A 81 -16.01 -12.70 1.94
C LEU A 81 -15.00 -11.65 2.40
N LEU A 82 -13.71 -11.90 2.19
CA LEU A 82 -12.64 -10.98 2.56
C LEU A 82 -12.74 -9.69 1.74
N TYR A 83 -13.05 -9.78 0.45
CA TYR A 83 -13.30 -8.61 -0.39
C TYR A 83 -14.47 -7.76 0.12
N VAL A 84 -15.60 -8.38 0.46
CA VAL A 84 -16.77 -7.70 1.01
C VAL A 84 -16.44 -7.07 2.37
N LEU A 85 -15.72 -7.77 3.24
CA LEU A 85 -15.34 -7.27 4.56
C LEU A 85 -14.41 -6.04 4.44
N VAL A 86 -13.43 -6.08 3.54
CA VAL A 86 -12.53 -4.95 3.27
C VAL A 86 -13.30 -3.76 2.67
N GLN A 87 -14.27 -4.01 1.79
CA GLN A 87 -15.10 -2.95 1.23
C GLN A 87 -16.03 -2.33 2.29
N ALA A 88 -16.60 -3.16 3.17
CA ALA A 88 -17.43 -2.74 4.28
C ALA A 88 -16.64 -1.91 5.30
N SER A 89 -15.44 -2.34 5.68
CA SER A 89 -14.59 -1.57 6.61
C SER A 89 -14.26 -0.19 6.04
N ARG A 90 -14.02 -0.09 4.73
CA ARG A 90 -13.81 1.20 4.06
C ARG A 90 -15.06 2.06 4.06
N LEU A 91 -16.22 1.50 3.74
CA LEU A 91 -17.50 2.23 3.81
C LEU A 91 -17.76 2.78 5.21
N ILE A 92 -17.43 2.00 6.25
CA ILE A 92 -17.54 2.45 7.65
C ILE A 92 -16.58 3.60 7.92
N VAL A 93 -15.30 3.46 7.56
CA VAL A 93 -14.30 4.53 7.77
C VAL A 93 -14.70 5.82 7.05
N VAL A 94 -15.11 5.72 5.78
CA VAL A 94 -15.52 6.90 4.99
C VAL A 94 -16.80 7.51 5.56
N SER A 95 -17.79 6.70 5.96
CA SER A 95 -19.04 7.22 6.54
C SER A 95 -18.85 7.86 7.92
N VAL A 96 -17.91 7.38 8.74
CA VAL A 96 -17.51 8.01 10.01
C VAL A 96 -16.73 9.30 9.77
N LEU A 97 -15.88 9.35 8.74
CA LEU A 97 -15.09 10.53 8.42
C LEU A 97 -15.90 11.60 7.67
N PHE A 98 -16.97 11.22 6.98
CA PHE A 98 -17.89 12.11 6.27
C PHE A 98 -18.47 13.25 7.14
N PRO A 99 -19.06 13.01 8.33
CA PRO A 99 -19.53 14.09 9.20
C PRO A 99 -18.39 14.96 9.72
N LEU A 100 -17.19 14.40 9.93
CA LEU A 100 -16.03 15.15 10.37
C LEU A 100 -15.54 16.12 9.29
N LEU A 101 -15.44 15.69 8.03
CA LEU A 101 -15.07 16.57 6.90
C LEU A 101 -16.14 17.61 6.61
N ARG A 102 -17.42 17.26 6.77
CA ARG A 102 -18.53 18.20 6.64
C ARG A 102 -18.49 19.29 7.72
N TYR A 103 -18.11 18.93 8.96
CA TYR A 103 -17.94 19.87 10.07
C TYR A 103 -16.77 20.85 9.84
N PHE A 104 -15.68 20.40 9.21
CA PHE A 104 -14.56 21.26 8.80
C PHE A 104 -14.89 22.18 7.61
N GLY A 105 -16.12 22.17 7.09
CA GLY A 105 -16.58 23.10 6.06
C GLY A 105 -16.16 22.72 4.63
N TYR A 106 -15.69 21.50 4.41
CA TYR A 106 -15.18 21.07 3.10
C TYR A 106 -16.26 20.85 2.03
N GLY A 107 -17.54 21.11 2.32
CA GLY A 107 -18.63 21.05 1.34
C GLY A 107 -18.83 19.68 0.68
N LEU A 108 -18.38 18.61 1.35
CA LEU A 108 -18.24 17.29 0.73
C LEU A 108 -19.62 16.67 0.42
N ASP A 109 -19.89 16.44 -0.86
CA ASP A 109 -21.16 15.90 -1.34
C ASP A 109 -21.19 14.36 -1.27
N TRP A 110 -22.39 13.76 -1.29
CA TRP A 110 -22.56 12.31 -1.36
C TRP A 110 -21.87 11.69 -2.59
N LYS A 111 -21.77 12.44 -3.70
CA LYS A 111 -20.99 12.04 -4.87
C LYS A 111 -19.50 11.92 -4.56
N GLU A 112 -18.93 12.87 -3.85
CA GLU A 112 -17.49 12.85 -3.49
C GLU A 112 -17.19 11.76 -2.47
N ALA A 113 -18.06 11.55 -1.48
CA ALA A 113 -17.91 10.44 -0.52
C ALA A 113 -17.92 9.07 -1.21
N THR A 114 -18.77 8.92 -2.22
CA THR A 114 -18.81 7.71 -3.05
C THR A 114 -17.52 7.59 -3.85
N ILE A 115 -17.07 8.65 -4.53
CA ILE A 115 -15.80 8.64 -5.27
C ILE A 115 -14.63 8.29 -4.35
N LEU A 116 -14.56 8.83 -3.13
CA LEU A 116 -13.52 8.52 -2.14
C LEU A 116 -13.53 7.05 -1.71
N THR A 117 -14.72 6.47 -1.55
CA THR A 117 -14.87 5.05 -1.22
C THR A 117 -14.38 4.17 -2.39
N TRP A 118 -14.68 4.55 -3.62
CA TRP A 118 -14.33 3.80 -4.83
C TRP A 118 -12.92 4.10 -5.37
N SER A 119 -12.31 5.22 -5.00
CA SER A 119 -10.96 5.66 -5.39
C SER A 119 -9.85 4.84 -4.72
N GLY A 120 -10.18 3.79 -3.97
CA GLY A 120 -9.25 2.96 -3.22
C GLY A 120 -8.13 2.40 -4.10
N LEU A 121 -7.03 3.14 -4.18
CA LEU A 121 -5.83 2.77 -4.91
C LEU A 121 -5.26 1.50 -4.25
N ARG A 122 -5.63 0.32 -4.73
CA ARG A 122 -4.99 -0.96 -4.41
C ARG A 122 -3.63 -1.03 -5.11
N GLY A 123 -2.81 -0.01 -4.91
CA GLY A 123 -1.57 0.21 -5.63
C GLY A 123 -0.41 -0.60 -5.06
N ALA A 124 0.77 -0.29 -5.57
CA ALA A 124 2.04 -0.92 -5.22
C ALA A 124 2.35 -0.93 -3.71
N VAL A 125 1.89 0.08 -2.96
CA VAL A 125 2.13 0.19 -1.51
C VAL A 125 1.45 -0.94 -0.72
N ALA A 126 0.21 -1.29 -1.07
CA ALA A 126 -0.51 -2.38 -0.41
C ALA A 126 0.16 -3.74 -0.69
N LEU A 127 0.64 -3.94 -1.92
CA LEU A 127 1.39 -5.13 -2.31
C LEU A 127 2.72 -5.23 -1.55
N SER A 128 3.47 -4.12 -1.48
CA SER A 128 4.72 -4.02 -0.74
C SER A 128 4.54 -4.34 0.75
N LEU A 129 3.51 -3.79 1.38
CA LEU A 129 3.20 -4.07 2.78
C LEU A 129 2.83 -5.55 2.99
N SER A 130 2.00 -6.12 2.11
CA SER A 130 1.65 -7.54 2.16
C SER A 130 2.88 -8.45 2.03
N LEU A 131 3.80 -8.11 1.12
CA LEU A 131 5.05 -8.85 0.94
C LEU A 131 5.97 -8.71 2.16
N SER A 132 6.08 -7.51 2.74
CA SER A 132 6.86 -7.30 3.95
C SER A 132 6.32 -8.12 5.12
N VAL A 133 4.99 -8.15 5.32
CA VAL A 133 4.37 -8.97 6.37
C VAL A 133 4.59 -10.46 6.13
N LYS A 134 4.46 -10.94 4.88
CA LYS A 134 4.76 -12.34 4.54
C LYS A 134 6.21 -12.69 4.85
N ARG A 135 7.16 -11.81 4.51
CA ARG A 135 8.59 -12.01 4.80
C ARG A 135 8.88 -12.02 6.30
N SER A 136 8.27 -11.11 7.08
CA SER A 136 8.39 -11.11 8.54
C SER A 136 7.85 -12.40 9.16
N SER A 137 6.69 -12.88 8.69
CA SER A 137 6.10 -14.14 9.18
C SER A 137 6.93 -15.38 8.81
N ASP A 138 7.56 -15.38 7.64
CA ASP A 138 8.49 -16.44 7.22
C ASP A 138 9.75 -16.44 8.10
N SER A 139 10.32 -15.27 8.37
CA SER A 139 11.48 -15.12 9.26
C SER A 139 11.20 -15.56 10.69
N SER A 140 10.02 -15.26 11.24
CA SER A 140 9.64 -15.72 12.59
C SER A 140 9.44 -17.24 12.64
N THR A 141 8.97 -17.84 11.55
CA THR A 141 8.83 -19.30 11.44
C THR A 141 10.21 -19.98 11.38
N SER A 142 11.17 -19.42 10.63
CA SER A 142 12.55 -19.91 10.60
C SER A 142 13.24 -19.79 11.97
N LEU A 143 13.09 -18.67 12.66
CA LEU A 143 13.65 -18.48 14.01
C LEU A 143 13.02 -19.43 15.05
N SER A 144 11.72 -19.72 14.93
CA SER A 144 11.05 -20.70 15.78
C SER A 144 11.45 -22.15 15.46
N SER A 145 11.85 -22.44 14.22
CA SER A 145 12.35 -23.76 13.82
C SER A 145 13.80 -23.99 14.28
N ASP A 146 14.63 -22.94 14.29
CA ASP A 146 16.00 -23.01 14.82
C ASP A 146 16.06 -22.97 16.36
N THR A 147 15.00 -22.49 17.02
CA THR A 147 14.83 -22.55 18.48
C THR A 147 14.03 -23.80 18.89
N GLY A 148 14.17 -24.89 18.14
CA GLY A 148 13.67 -26.21 18.50
C GLY A 148 14.43 -26.83 19.68
N THR A 149 14.31 -26.26 20.87
CA THR A 149 14.54 -26.88 22.19
C THR A 149 13.81 -26.00 23.22
N LEU A 150 12.78 -26.44 23.95
CA LEU A 150 12.55 -27.74 24.59
C LEU A 150 11.10 -28.22 24.45
#